data_AF-A0A846DCW3-F1
#
_entry.id   AF-A0A846DCW3-F1
#
_cell.length_a   1.000
_cell.length_b   1.000
_cell.length_c   1.000
_cell.angle_alpha   90.00
_cell.angle_beta   90.00
_cell.angle_gamma   90.00
#
_symmetry.space_group_name_H-M   'P 1'
#
loop_
_entity.id
_entity.type
_entity.pdbx_description
1 polymer ?
#
loop_
_entity_poly.entity_id
_entity_poly.type
_entity_poly.pdbx_seq_one_letter_code
_entity_poly.pdbx_strand_id
1 'polypeptide(L)' 'MDEESLRKRLEQEFEADSTNKLTELGNQALKLGLIAGHGYRGGKYEILRQGKFLLMSSQEAKTYLEKLIQEIGG' A
#
# COMPACT_ATOMS: atom_id res chain seq x y z
N MET A 1 29.05 -0.30 -18.23
CA MET A 1 27.83 -0.62 -17.47
C MET A 1 27.84 0.35 -16.29
N ASP A 2 27.06 1.41 -16.38
CA ASP A 2 27.21 2.59 -15.52
C ASP A 2 26.47 2.42 -14.20
N GLU A 3 27.12 2.79 -13.09
CA GLU A 3 26.60 2.64 -11.73
C GLU A 3 25.23 3.36 -11.55
N GLU A 4 25.03 4.49 -12.22
CA GLU A 4 23.77 5.25 -12.22
C GLU A 4 22.61 4.45 -12.86
N SER A 5 22.91 3.68 -13.91
CA SER A 5 21.91 2.83 -14.59
C SER A 5 21.53 1.62 -13.72
N LEU A 6 22.47 1.11 -12.91
CA LEU A 6 22.18 0.08 -11.91
C LEU A 6 21.27 0.63 -10.80
N ARG A 7 21.59 1.81 -10.26
CA ARG A 7 20.77 2.46 -9.20
C ARG A 7 19.35 2.73 -9.67
N LYS A 8 19.17 3.31 -10.86
CA LYS A 8 17.82 3.56 -11.42
C LYS A 8 17.03 2.27 -11.61
N ARG A 9 17.65 1.18 -12.06
CA ARG A 9 16.97 -0.11 -12.19
C ARG A 9 16.57 -0.69 -10.84
N LEU A 10 17.47 -0.63 -9.86
CA LEU A 10 17.17 -1.05 -8.49
C LEU A 10 16.02 -0.21 -7.90
N GLU A 11 16.02 1.11 -8.07
CA GLU A 11 14.93 1.98 -7.62
C GLU A 11 13.60 1.63 -8.30
N GLN A 12 13.59 1.40 -9.61
CA GLN A 12 12.39 0.98 -10.34
C GLN A 12 11.87 -0.38 -9.90
N GLU A 13 12.75 -1.34 -9.64
CA GLU A 13 12.38 -2.65 -9.09
C GLU A 13 11.81 -2.52 -7.66
N PHE A 14 12.40 -1.68 -6.82
CA PHE A 14 11.91 -1.38 -5.47
C PHE A 14 10.54 -0.67 -5.47
N GLU A 15 10.30 0.25 -6.40
CA GLU A 15 9.01 0.93 -6.53
C GLU A 15 7.92 -0.01 -7.03
N ALA A 16 8.25 -0.90 -7.97
CA ALA A 16 7.34 -1.93 -8.46
C ALA A 16 6.96 -2.92 -7.33
N ASP A 17 7.95 -3.39 -6.56
CA ASP A 17 7.73 -4.30 -5.43
C ASP A 17 6.90 -3.64 -4.31
N SER A 18 7.15 -2.36 -4.03
CA SER A 18 6.40 -1.59 -3.03
C SER A 18 4.92 -1.37 -3.43
N THR A 19 4.66 -1.10 -4.71
CA THR A 19 3.29 -0.93 -5.24
C THR A 19 2.53 -2.26 -5.21
N ASN A 20 3.21 -3.35 -5.55
CA ASN A 20 2.67 -4.70 -5.44
C ASN A 20 2.31 -5.02 -3.98
N LYS A 21 3.21 -4.73 -3.04
CA LYS A 21 2.97 -5.01 -1.62
C LYS A 21 1.79 -4.24 -1.04
N LEU A 22 1.66 -2.96 -1.37
CA LEU A 22 0.54 -2.15 -0.89
C LEU A 22 -0.80 -2.67 -1.43
N THR A 23 -0.82 -3.06 -2.71
CA THR A 23 -2.02 -3.63 -3.34
C THR A 23 -2.40 -4.97 -2.69
N GLU A 24 -1.43 -5.84 -2.40
CA GLU A 24 -1.65 -7.09 -1.68
C GLU A 24 -2.26 -6.86 -0.28
N LEU A 25 -1.70 -5.93 0.49
CA LEU A 25 -2.20 -5.58 1.81
C LEU A 25 -3.63 -5.03 1.75
N GLY A 26 -3.91 -4.15 0.78
CA GLY A 26 -5.26 -3.63 0.57
C GLY A 26 -6.25 -4.74 0.24
N ASN A 27 -5.87 -5.68 -0.63
CA ASN A 27 -6.69 -6.83 -1.00
C ASN A 27 -6.91 -7.78 0.18
N GLN A 28 -5.90 -7.99 1.01
CA GLN A 28 -6.01 -8.80 2.23
C GLN A 28 -6.96 -8.15 3.24
N ALA A 29 -6.82 -6.84 3.48
CA ALA A 29 -7.71 -6.10 4.37
C ALA A 29 -9.18 -6.12 3.87
N LEU A 30 -9.40 -6.02 2.54
CA LEU A 30 -10.73 -6.20 1.93
C LEU A 30 -11.30 -7.59 2.22
N LYS A 31 -10.51 -8.66 1.98
CA LYS A 31 -10.94 -10.05 2.23
C LYS A 31 -11.29 -10.32 3.69
N LEU A 32 -10.59 -9.65 4.62
CA LEU A 32 -10.85 -9.74 6.05
C LEU A 32 -12.03 -8.86 6.52
N GLY A 33 -12.65 -8.08 5.63
CA GLY A 33 -13.72 -7.14 6.00
C GLY A 33 -13.26 -5.94 6.83
N LEU A 34 -11.96 -5.68 6.88
CA LEU A 34 -11.34 -4.61 7.66
C LEU A 34 -11.57 -3.23 7.05
N ILE A 35 -11.66 -3.19 5.73
CA ILE A 35 -11.93 -2.01 4.91
C ILE A 35 -12.98 -2.38 3.86
N ALA A 36 -13.66 -1.37 3.31
CA ALA A 36 -14.65 -1.54 2.25
C ALA A 36 -14.10 -1.22 0.85
N GLY A 37 -12.92 -0.59 0.75
CA GLY A 37 -12.31 -0.21 -0.53
C GLY A 37 -10.90 0.35 -0.35
N HIS A 38 -10.08 0.23 -1.40
CA HIS A 38 -8.79 0.93 -1.51
C HIS A 38 -8.49 1.30 -2.96
N GLY A 39 -7.62 2.29 -3.17
CA GLY A 39 -7.13 2.65 -4.50
C GLY A 39 -6.33 3.94 -4.51
N TYR A 40 -5.77 4.31 -5.67
CA TYR A 40 -5.08 5.59 -5.85
C TYR A 40 -6.03 6.65 -6.44
N ARG A 41 -6.07 7.82 -5.80
CA ARG A 41 -6.81 8.99 -6.30
C ARG A 41 -6.02 10.26 -5.99
N GLY A 42 -5.83 11.10 -7.01
CA GLY A 42 -5.17 12.41 -6.85
C GLY A 42 -3.74 12.34 -6.29
N GLY A 43 -2.98 11.29 -6.63
CA GLY A 43 -1.61 11.08 -6.15
C GLY A 43 -1.50 10.57 -4.71
N LYS A 44 -2.63 10.28 -4.05
CA LYS A 44 -2.67 9.68 -2.71
C LYS A 44 -3.33 8.31 -2.77
N TYR A 45 -2.99 7.48 -1.80
CA TYR A 45 -3.71 6.23 -1.57
C TYR A 45 -4.92 6.51 -0.69
N GLU A 46 -6.05 5.97 -1.09
CA GLU A 46 -7.36 6.19 -0.49
C GLU A 46 -7.86 4.85 0.07
N ILE A 47 -8.24 4.85 1.35
CA ILE A 47 -8.77 3.67 2.04
C ILE A 47 -10.16 4.02 2.57
N LEU A 48 -11.18 3.26 2.17
CA LEU A 48 -12.54 3.39 2.68
C LEU A 48 -12.73 2.46 3.89
N ARG A 49 -12.85 3.02 5.09
CA ARG A 49 -13.08 2.26 6.32
C ARG A 49 -14.20 2.90 7.12
N GLN A 50 -15.19 2.10 7.55
CA GLN A 50 -16.32 2.57 8.36
C GLN A 50 -17.03 3.81 7.77
N GLY A 51 -17.20 3.85 6.44
CA GLY A 51 -17.84 4.96 5.73
C GLY A 51 -17.00 6.23 5.59
N LYS A 52 -15.72 6.22 6.01
CA LYS A 52 -14.80 7.35 5.89
C LYS A 52 -13.65 7.02 4.94
N PHE A 53 -13.28 8.01 4.13
CA PHE A 53 -12.09 7.95 3.28
C PHE A 53 -10.87 8.47 4.04
N LEU A 54 -9.84 7.63 4.14
CA LEU A 54 -8.54 8.00 4.67
C LEU A 54 -7.60 8.19 3.48
N LEU A 55 -7.07 9.41 3.35
CA LEU A 55 -6.12 9.78 2.30
C LEU A 55 -4.72 9.88 2.89
N MET A 56 -3.80 9.11 2.35
CA MET A 56 -2.43 9.05 2.85
C MET A 56 -1.43 8.73 1.75
N SER A 57 -0.14 8.91 2.02
CA SER A 57 0.92 8.46 1.14
C SER A 57 0.96 6.93 1.05
N SER A 58 1.59 6.39 0.01
CA SER A 58 1.76 4.94 -0.17
C SER A 58 2.42 4.28 1.06
N GLN A 59 3.41 4.96 1.64
CA GLN A 59 4.13 4.45 2.81
C GLN A 59 3.26 4.43 4.07
N GLU A 60 2.48 5.48 4.30
CA GLU A 60 1.52 5.53 5.41
C GLU A 60 0.43 4.47 5.24
N ALA A 61 -0.08 4.28 4.02
CA ALA A 61 -1.07 3.25 3.72
C ALA A 61 -0.55 1.84 3.98
N LYS A 62 0.70 1.57 3.60
CA LYS A 62 1.35 0.29 3.86
C LYS A 62 1.40 0.00 5.35
N THR A 63 1.97 0.91 6.14
CA THR A 63 2.07 0.75 7.60
C THR A 63 0.71 0.67 8.26
N TYR A 64 -0.28 1.42 7.78
CA TYR A 64 -1.64 1.38 8.29
C TYR A 64 -2.29 0.00 8.08
N LEU A 65 -2.22 -0.53 6.86
CA LEU A 65 -2.81 -1.82 6.50
C LEU A 65 -2.09 -2.99 7.19
N GLU A 66 -0.76 -2.94 7.32
CA GLU A 66 0.01 -3.93 8.07
C GLU A 66 -0.46 -4.02 9.53
N LYS A 67 -0.57 -2.88 10.21
CA LYS A 67 -1.07 -2.83 11.59
C LYS A 67 -2.51 -3.32 11.70
N LEU A 68 -3.37 -2.85 10.79
CA LEU A 68 -4.78 -3.21 10.80
C LEU A 68 -5.01 -4.71 10.62
N ILE A 69 -4.18 -5.37 9.81
CA ILE A 69 -4.23 -6.82 9.61
C ILE A 69 -3.68 -7.55 10.85
N GLN A 70 -2.58 -7.06 11.43
CA GLN A 70 -1.98 -7.65 12.63
C GLN A 70 -2.92 -7.61 13.85
N GLU A 71 -3.72 -6.55 14.01
CA GLU A 71 -4.69 -6.40 15.10
C GLU A 71 -5.78 -7.50 15.12
N ILE A 72 -6.05 -8.19 14.00
CA ILE A 72 -7.00 -9.31 13.95
C ILE A 72 -6.30 -10.68 14.11
N GLY A 73 -5.01 -10.77 13.77
CA GLY A 73 -4.25 -12.01 13.83
C GLY A 73 -3.58 -12.30 15.18
N GLY A 74 -3.72 -11.40 16.15
CA GLY A 74 -3.16 -11.49 17.51
C GLY A 74 -4.19 -11.87 18.58
#